data_AF-A0A7V1JK23-F1
#
_entry.id   AF-A0A7V1JK23-F1
#
_cell.length_a   1.000
_cell.length_b   1.000
_cell.length_c   1.000
_cell.angle_alpha   90.00
_cell.angle_beta   90.00
_cell.angle_gamma   90.00
#
_symmetry.space_group_name_H-M   'P 1'
#
loop_
_entity.id
_entity.type
_entity.pdbx_description
1 polymer ?
#
loop_
_entity_poly.entity_id
_entity_poly.type
_entity_poly.pdbx_seq_one_letter_code
_entity_poly.pdbx_strand_id
1 'polypeptide(L)'
;MSVRTVAELMAISARTAPKAAGRDFVVVEIVEGEDLRRLGEAMIAYGERSGKPNFDRDGKNVLDSEAVVLIGLKDADVLALDCAACGSETCIKPNTVEGEFRGPNCAMRLLDMGIAIGSAVKTAGMLNVDNRVMYRAGVVARELGL
;
A
#
# COMPACT_ATOMS: atom_id res chain seq x y z
N MET A 1 10.59 -22.42 -6.88
CA MET A 1 10.50 -20.96 -6.68
C MET A 1 9.43 -20.75 -5.62
N SER A 2 9.74 -20.06 -4.52
CA SER A 2 8.76 -19.84 -3.44
C SER A 2 8.00 -18.53 -3.64
N VAL A 3 6.87 -18.36 -2.93
CA VAL A 3 6.13 -17.09 -2.93
C VAL A 3 7.00 -15.92 -2.48
N ARG A 4 7.93 -16.14 -1.54
CA ARG A 4 8.93 -15.15 -1.12
C ARG A 4 9.74 -14.58 -2.29
N THR A 5 10.27 -15.45 -3.16
CA THR A 5 11.04 -14.99 -4.34
C THR A 5 10.18 -14.12 -5.25
N VAL A 6 8.89 -14.46 -5.40
CA VAL A 6 7.96 -13.67 -6.21
C VAL A 6 7.68 -12.32 -5.53
N ALA A 7 7.48 -12.28 -4.22
CA ALA A 7 7.31 -11.04 -3.46
C ALA A 7 8.54 -10.10 -3.58
N GLU A 8 9.76 -10.65 -3.55
CA GLU A 8 10.99 -9.88 -3.79
C GLU A 8 11.03 -9.28 -5.21
N LEU A 9 10.61 -10.05 -6.23
CA LEU A 9 10.50 -9.55 -7.61
C LEU A 9 9.38 -8.51 -7.78
N MET A 10 8.26 -8.67 -7.09
CA MET A 10 7.18 -7.68 -7.01
C MET A 10 7.71 -6.37 -6.41
N ALA A 11 8.49 -6.46 -5.32
CA ALA A 11 9.06 -5.31 -4.65
C ALA A 11 10.08 -4.57 -5.52
N ILE A 12 10.93 -5.29 -6.25
CA ILE A 12 11.82 -4.70 -7.27
C ILE A 12 10.99 -3.96 -8.32
N SER A 13 9.94 -4.59 -8.84
CA SER A 13 9.09 -4.03 -9.89
C SER A 13 8.39 -2.74 -9.45
N ALA A 14 7.87 -2.70 -8.22
CA ALA A 14 7.29 -1.51 -7.61
C ALA A 14 8.32 -0.38 -7.43
N ARG A 15 9.51 -0.71 -6.90
CA ARG A 15 10.61 0.24 -6.68
C ARG A 15 11.15 0.83 -7.97
N THR A 16 11.16 0.10 -9.08
CA THR A 16 11.66 0.60 -10.37
C THR A 16 10.57 1.20 -11.27
N ALA A 17 9.30 1.17 -10.85
CA ALA A 17 8.21 1.81 -11.59
C ALA A 17 8.52 3.30 -11.89
N PRO A 18 8.01 3.90 -12.97
CA PRO A 18 8.21 5.32 -13.25
C PRO A 18 7.49 6.20 -12.21
N LYS A 19 8.11 7.33 -11.83
CA LYS A 19 7.60 8.32 -10.87
C LYS A 19 7.59 9.71 -11.47
N ALA A 20 6.62 10.53 -11.09
CA ALA A 20 6.52 11.91 -11.52
C ALA A 20 7.78 12.71 -11.13
N ALA A 21 8.37 13.35 -12.14
CA ALA A 21 9.63 14.11 -12.06
C ALA A 21 10.82 13.32 -11.48
N GLY A 22 10.79 11.98 -11.55
CA GLY A 22 11.85 11.13 -10.99
C GLY A 22 11.99 11.19 -9.47
N ARG A 23 11.01 11.77 -8.76
CA ARG A 23 11.02 11.87 -7.29
C ARG A 23 10.29 10.69 -6.68
N ASP A 24 11.01 9.85 -5.96
CA ASP A 24 10.47 8.63 -5.38
C ASP A 24 10.08 8.81 -3.91
N PHE A 25 8.82 8.52 -3.61
CA PHE A 25 8.25 8.49 -2.26
C PHE A 25 7.56 7.15 -1.97
N VAL A 26 7.62 6.20 -2.92
CA VAL A 26 7.04 4.88 -2.76
C VAL A 26 7.92 4.07 -1.83
N VAL A 27 7.32 3.51 -0.79
CA VAL A 27 7.94 2.53 0.10
C VAL A 27 7.32 1.18 -0.12
N VAL A 28 8.13 0.14 0.00
CA VAL A 28 7.72 -1.25 -0.20
C VAL A 28 8.27 -2.09 0.93
N GLU A 29 7.43 -2.93 1.53
CA GLU A 29 7.80 -3.86 2.59
C GLU A 29 7.20 -5.24 2.33
N ILE A 30 7.91 -6.30 2.67
CA ILE A 30 7.42 -7.69 2.53
C ILE A 30 7.17 -8.22 3.93
N VAL A 31 5.91 -8.52 4.22
CA VAL A 31 5.46 -9.03 5.51
C VAL A 31 5.25 -10.54 5.41
N GLU A 32 5.95 -11.29 6.25
CA GLU A 32 5.90 -12.76 6.31
C GLU A 32 5.97 -13.25 7.76
N GLY A 33 5.72 -14.54 7.99
CA GLY A 33 5.91 -15.17 9.30
C GLY A 33 5.06 -14.56 10.42
N GLU A 34 5.71 -14.15 11.51
CA GLU A 34 5.02 -13.63 12.70
C GLU A 34 4.37 -12.26 12.46
N ASP A 35 5.00 -11.38 11.66
CA ASP A 35 4.43 -10.07 11.35
C ASP A 35 3.19 -10.19 10.45
N LEU A 36 3.13 -11.18 9.56
CA LEU A 36 1.95 -11.49 8.77
C LEU A 36 0.79 -11.96 9.65
N ARG A 37 1.08 -12.83 10.62
CA ARG A 37 0.09 -13.29 11.59
C ARG A 37 -0.44 -12.12 12.42
N ARG A 38 0.47 -11.28 12.94
CA ARG A 38 0.16 -10.08 13.71
C ARG A 38 -0.71 -9.10 12.90
N LEU A 39 -0.40 -8.90 11.61
CA LEU A 39 -1.19 -8.06 10.73
C LEU A 39 -2.61 -8.62 10.53
N GLY A 40 -2.74 -9.91 10.21
CA GLY A 40 -4.04 -10.56 9.98
C GLY A 40 -4.95 -10.55 11.22
N GLU A 41 -4.42 -10.86 12.39
CA GLU A 41 -5.14 -10.81 13.66
C GLU A 41 -5.56 -9.37 14.01
N ALA A 42 -4.67 -8.40 13.83
CA ALA A 42 -4.98 -6.99 14.06
C ALA A 42 -6.06 -6.47 13.11
N MET A 43 -6.13 -6.98 11.87
CA MET A 43 -7.18 -6.65 10.91
C MET A 43 -8.54 -7.15 11.38
N ILE A 44 -8.62 -8.37 11.91
CA ILE A 44 -9.86 -8.90 12.48
C ILE A 44 -10.31 -8.03 13.66
N ALA A 45 -9.40 -7.77 14.60
CA ALA A 45 -9.67 -6.89 15.74
C ALA A 45 -10.06 -5.47 15.31
N TYR A 46 -9.55 -4.98 14.17
CA TYR A 46 -9.90 -3.67 13.62
C TYR A 46 -11.35 -3.64 13.18
N GLY A 47 -11.78 -4.66 12.42
CA GLY A 47 -13.16 -4.79 11.96
C GLY A 47 -14.16 -4.81 13.12
N GLU A 48 -13.85 -5.56 14.18
CA GLU A 48 -14.69 -5.65 15.38
C GLU A 48 -14.82 -4.31 16.10
N ARG A 49 -13.70 -3.62 16.38
CA ARG A 49 -13.72 -2.35 17.13
C ARG A 49 -14.27 -1.18 16.30
N SER A 50 -14.03 -1.16 14.99
CA SER A 50 -14.42 -0.03 14.14
C SER A 50 -15.83 -0.19 13.55
N GLY A 51 -16.43 -1.38 13.63
CA GLY A 51 -17.70 -1.72 12.99
C GLY A 51 -17.66 -1.67 11.45
N LYS A 52 -16.47 -1.63 10.84
CA LYS A 52 -16.33 -1.52 9.38
C LYS A 52 -16.36 -2.90 8.73
N PRO A 53 -17.14 -3.09 7.67
CA PRO A 53 -17.32 -4.40 7.08
C PRO A 53 -16.05 -4.91 6.36
N ASN A 54 -15.90 -6.24 6.38
CA ASN A 54 -14.90 -7.03 5.64
C ASN A 54 -13.44 -6.90 6.09
N PHE A 55 -13.14 -6.20 7.19
CA PHE A 55 -11.80 -6.24 7.80
C PHE A 55 -11.49 -7.62 8.38
N ASP A 56 -12.50 -8.28 8.95
CA ASP A 56 -12.46 -9.66 9.42
C ASP A 56 -12.18 -10.66 8.28
N ARG A 57 -12.90 -10.53 7.16
CA ARG A 57 -12.72 -11.39 5.99
C ARG A 57 -11.33 -11.19 5.37
N ASP A 58 -10.94 -9.94 5.15
CA ASP A 58 -9.64 -9.63 4.54
C ASP A 58 -8.49 -9.99 5.49
N GLY A 59 -8.68 -9.90 6.81
CA GLY A 59 -7.71 -10.36 7.81
C GLY A 59 -7.49 -11.87 7.77
N LYS A 60 -8.56 -12.67 7.63
CA LYS A 60 -8.45 -14.11 7.41
C LYS A 60 -7.69 -14.45 6.12
N ASN A 61 -7.98 -13.74 5.03
CA ASN A 61 -7.23 -13.91 3.77
C ASN A 61 -5.73 -13.59 3.94
N VAL A 62 -5.36 -12.62 4.78
CA VAL A 62 -3.96 -12.34 5.11
C VAL A 62 -3.35 -13.51 5.89
N LEU A 63 -4.04 -14.06 6.89
CA LEU A 63 -3.57 -15.23 7.65
C LEU A 63 -3.40 -16.49 6.79
N ASP A 64 -4.24 -16.64 5.76
CA ASP A 64 -4.19 -17.75 4.81
C ASP A 64 -3.17 -17.53 3.68
N SER A 65 -2.46 -16.40 3.66
CA SER A 65 -1.45 -16.07 2.64
C SER A 65 -0.01 -16.38 3.10
N GLU A 66 0.87 -16.70 2.15
CA GLU A 66 2.29 -16.93 2.45
C GLU A 66 3.07 -15.62 2.70
N ALA A 67 2.66 -14.51 2.06
CA ALA A 67 3.30 -13.21 2.18
C ALA A 67 2.34 -12.06 1.80
N VAL A 68 2.57 -10.87 2.37
CA VAL A 68 1.92 -9.62 1.97
C VAL A 68 2.98 -8.62 1.51
N VAL A 69 2.79 -8.01 0.34
CA VAL A 69 3.64 -6.90 -0.12
C VAL A 69 2.91 -5.59 0.16
N LEU A 70 3.39 -4.83 1.15
CA LEU A 70 2.89 -3.49 1.46
C LEU A 70 3.53 -2.49 0.50
N ILE A 71 2.72 -1.63 -0.12
CA ILE A 71 3.18 -0.55 -0.98
C ILE A 71 2.47 0.72 -0.53
N GLY A 72 3.26 1.71 -0.10
CA GLY A 72 2.74 2.96 0.47
C GLY A 72 3.53 4.18 0.03
N LEU A 73 3.13 5.34 0.55
CA LEU A 73 3.85 6.60 0.40
C LEU A 73 4.44 7.03 1.75
N LYS A 74 5.70 7.45 1.76
CA LYS A 74 6.37 7.99 2.95
C LYS A 74 6.88 9.39 2.68
N ASP A 75 6.54 10.32 3.58
CA ASP A 75 6.95 11.73 3.55
C ASP A 75 6.78 12.39 2.17
N ALA A 76 5.71 12.00 1.47
CA ALA A 76 5.44 12.41 0.10
C ALA A 76 5.11 13.91 0.01
N ASP A 77 5.95 14.63 -0.72
CA ASP A 77 5.75 16.04 -1.01
C ASP A 77 5.00 16.27 -2.34
N VAL A 78 4.44 17.46 -2.49
CA VAL A 78 3.71 17.88 -3.68
C VAL A 78 4.60 17.92 -4.93
N LEU A 79 3.98 17.71 -6.09
CA LEU A 79 4.70 17.85 -7.36
C LEU A 79 4.95 19.32 -7.73
N ALA A 80 4.26 20.27 -7.08
CA ALA A 80 4.33 21.72 -7.31
C ALA A 80 3.92 22.14 -8.72
N LEU A 81 2.81 21.57 -9.22
CA LEU A 81 2.24 21.89 -10.54
C LEU A 81 0.99 22.78 -10.48
N ASP A 82 0.41 22.99 -9.30
CA ASP A 82 -0.89 23.68 -9.13
C ASP A 82 -1.97 23.17 -10.10
N CYS A 83 -1.96 21.86 -10.33
CA CYS A 83 -2.71 21.20 -11.40
C CYS A 83 -4.20 20.95 -11.10
N ALA A 84 -4.70 21.36 -9.93
CA ALA A 84 -6.06 21.09 -9.46
C ALA A 84 -6.52 19.62 -9.33
N ALA A 85 -5.67 18.63 -9.64
CA ALA A 85 -6.05 17.21 -9.66
C ALA A 85 -6.46 16.65 -8.27
N CYS A 86 -6.01 17.26 -7.17
CA CYS A 86 -6.44 16.91 -5.81
C CYS A 86 -7.64 17.75 -5.32
N GLY A 87 -8.27 18.53 -6.20
CA GLY A 87 -9.44 19.36 -5.88
C GLY A 87 -9.11 20.73 -5.26
N SER A 88 -7.86 21.20 -5.32
CA SER A 88 -7.45 22.53 -4.86
C SER A 88 -6.68 23.28 -5.93
N GLU A 89 -6.93 24.58 -6.11
CA GLU A 89 -6.30 25.42 -7.14
C GLU A 89 -4.77 25.45 -7.02
N THR A 90 -4.25 25.42 -5.79
CA THR A 90 -2.81 25.38 -5.53
C THR A 90 -2.44 24.15 -4.72
N CYS A 91 -1.18 23.75 -4.79
CA CYS A 91 -0.66 22.62 -4.03
C CYS A 91 -0.81 22.87 -2.52
N ILE A 92 -1.62 22.04 -1.86
CA ILE A 92 -1.85 22.11 -0.43
C ILE A 92 -0.82 21.28 0.34
N LYS A 93 -0.57 21.68 1.59
CA LYS A 93 0.30 20.93 2.50
C LYS A 93 -0.24 19.50 2.67
N PRO A 94 0.55 18.45 2.36
CA PRO A 94 0.14 17.07 2.57
C PRO A 94 0.02 16.73 4.07
N ASN A 95 -0.67 15.63 4.37
CA ASN A 95 -0.70 15.02 5.70
C ASN A 95 -1.17 15.92 6.86
N THR A 96 -2.14 16.80 6.59
CA THR A 96 -2.76 17.71 7.58
C THR A 96 -4.00 17.13 8.29
N VAL A 97 -4.53 16.01 7.78
CA VAL A 97 -5.68 15.28 8.32
C VAL A 97 -5.25 13.88 8.71
N GLU A 98 -5.67 13.46 9.90
CA GLU A 98 -5.42 12.15 10.49
C GLU A 98 -6.69 11.29 10.41
N GLY A 99 -6.57 10.10 9.84
CA GLY A 99 -7.66 9.13 9.65
C GLY A 99 -7.10 7.72 9.49
N GLU A 100 -7.78 6.84 8.75
CA GLU A 100 -7.21 5.53 8.38
C GLU A 100 -5.85 5.70 7.67
N PHE A 101 -5.78 6.70 6.79
CA PHE A 101 -4.54 7.20 6.20
C PHE A 101 -4.40 8.70 6.49
N ARG A 102 -3.15 9.18 6.46
CA ARG A 102 -2.86 10.62 6.48
C ARG A 102 -3.15 11.21 5.11
N GLY A 103 -3.85 12.34 5.10
CA GLY A 103 -4.18 13.08 3.90
C GLY A 103 -4.16 14.59 4.17
N PRO A 104 -4.42 15.43 3.17
CA PRO A 104 -4.54 15.10 1.75
C PRO A 104 -3.21 14.58 1.18
N ASN A 105 -3.29 13.82 0.10
CA ASN A 105 -2.13 13.37 -0.67
C ASN A 105 -2.13 14.03 -2.04
N CYS A 106 -0.95 14.39 -2.55
CA CYS A 106 -0.84 14.90 -3.91
C CYS A 106 -1.31 13.82 -4.90
N ALA A 107 -2.24 14.17 -5.81
CA ALA A 107 -2.82 13.23 -6.76
C ALA A 107 -1.76 12.53 -7.63
N MET A 108 -0.69 13.23 -7.97
CA MET A 108 0.44 12.67 -8.73
C MET A 108 1.22 11.62 -7.92
N ARG A 109 1.31 11.77 -6.59
CA ARG A 109 1.96 10.77 -5.72
C ARG A 109 1.10 9.53 -5.53
N LEU A 110 -0.22 9.71 -5.46
CA LEU A 110 -1.15 8.58 -5.49
C LEU A 110 -1.07 7.84 -6.83
N LEU A 111 -0.90 8.56 -7.95
CA LEU A 111 -0.67 7.94 -9.25
C LEU A 111 0.65 7.16 -9.29
N ASP A 112 1.75 7.73 -8.79
CA ASP A 112 3.05 7.06 -8.67
C ASP A 112 2.91 5.73 -7.89
N MET A 113 2.21 5.76 -6.75
CA MET A 113 1.92 4.56 -5.95
C MET A 113 1.05 3.55 -6.72
N GLY A 114 0.05 4.03 -7.47
CA GLY A 114 -0.79 3.18 -8.33
C GLY A 114 0.02 2.46 -9.43
N ILE A 115 0.96 3.15 -10.06
CA ILE A 115 1.88 2.56 -11.05
C ILE A 115 2.77 1.50 -10.38
N ALA A 116 3.26 1.76 -9.18
CA ALA A 116 4.05 0.79 -8.40
C ALA A 116 3.25 -0.47 -8.06
N ILE A 117 2.00 -0.31 -7.58
CA ILE A 117 1.08 -1.43 -7.32
C ILE A 117 0.81 -2.23 -8.60
N GLY A 118 0.50 -1.55 -9.71
CA GLY A 118 0.27 -2.20 -11.00
C GLY A 118 1.48 -2.98 -11.50
N SER A 119 2.68 -2.43 -11.30
CA SER A 119 3.94 -3.08 -11.68
C SER A 119 4.21 -4.35 -10.85
N ALA A 120 3.94 -4.31 -9.54
CA ALA A 120 4.04 -5.48 -8.67
C ALA A 120 3.03 -6.58 -9.06
N VAL A 121 1.76 -6.22 -9.23
CA VAL A 121 0.69 -7.18 -9.62
C VAL A 121 0.98 -7.82 -10.98
N LYS A 122 1.49 -7.04 -11.95
CA LYS A 122 1.93 -7.56 -13.25
C LYS A 122 3.03 -8.61 -13.09
N THR A 123 3.99 -8.40 -12.19
CA THR A 123 5.06 -9.36 -11.92
C THR A 123 4.55 -10.66 -11.29
N ALA A 124 3.64 -10.58 -10.33
CA ALA A 124 2.97 -11.76 -9.78
C ALA A 124 2.22 -12.55 -10.87
N GLY A 125 1.46 -11.85 -11.72
CA GLY A 125 0.72 -12.45 -12.83
C GLY A 125 1.61 -13.12 -13.88
N MET A 126 2.77 -12.53 -14.24
CA MET A 126 3.74 -13.17 -15.15
C MET A 126 4.30 -14.48 -14.60
N LEU A 127 4.29 -14.66 -13.28
CA LEU A 127 4.77 -15.84 -12.57
C LEU A 127 3.62 -16.76 -12.12
N ASN A 128 2.38 -16.49 -12.56
CA ASN A 128 1.16 -17.21 -12.19
C ASN A 128 0.92 -17.31 -10.66
N VAL A 129 1.37 -16.32 -9.90
CA VAL A 129 1.08 -16.22 -8.46
C VAL A 129 -0.21 -15.43 -8.25
N ASP A 130 -1.20 -16.10 -7.67
CA ASP A 130 -2.46 -15.47 -7.29
C ASP A 130 -2.22 -14.37 -6.26
N ASN A 131 -2.92 -13.24 -6.41
CA ASN A 131 -2.73 -12.08 -5.55
C ASN A 131 -3.99 -11.21 -5.51
N ARG A 132 -4.09 -10.38 -4.46
CA ARG A 132 -5.22 -9.48 -4.25
C ARG A 132 -4.76 -8.15 -3.64
N VAL A 133 -5.08 -7.05 -4.31
CA VAL A 133 -4.84 -5.69 -3.77
C VAL A 133 -5.90 -5.36 -2.72
N MET A 134 -5.47 -4.93 -1.53
CA MET A 134 -6.36 -4.63 -0.40
C MET A 134 -6.03 -3.29 0.27
N TYR A 135 -7.02 -2.40 0.32
CA TYR A 135 -6.97 -1.16 1.12
C TYR A 135 -6.83 -1.44 2.63
N ARG A 136 -7.60 -2.40 3.14
CA ARG A 136 -7.75 -2.69 4.57
C ARG A 136 -6.45 -3.12 5.24
N ALA A 137 -5.63 -3.89 4.54
CA ALA A 137 -4.31 -4.30 5.04
C ALA A 137 -3.41 -3.07 5.28
N GLY A 138 -3.43 -2.09 4.37
CA GLY A 138 -2.66 -0.85 4.52
C GLY A 138 -3.08 -0.01 5.73
N VAL A 139 -4.39 0.05 6.05
CA VAL A 139 -4.89 0.76 7.23
C VAL A 139 -4.26 0.22 8.52
N VAL A 140 -4.28 -1.09 8.66
CA VAL A 140 -3.85 -1.77 9.89
C VAL A 140 -2.32 -1.87 9.96
N ALA A 141 -1.65 -2.10 8.82
CA ALA A 141 -0.20 -2.05 8.75
C ALA A 141 0.35 -0.70 9.25
N ARG A 142 -0.29 0.40 8.82
CA ARG A 142 0.04 1.74 9.30
C ARG A 142 -0.16 1.90 10.80
N GLU A 143 -1.27 1.39 11.36
CA GLU A 143 -1.53 1.43 12.80
C GLU A 143 -0.48 0.65 13.61
N LEU A 144 -0.01 -0.47 13.06
CA LEU A 144 1.02 -1.32 13.67
C LEU A 144 2.46 -0.82 13.50
N GLY A 145 2.67 0.19 12.64
CA GLY A 145 4.00 0.70 12.29
C GLY A 145 4.83 -0.26 11.44
N LEU A 146 4.15 -1.11 10.64
CA LEU A 146 4.76 -1.97 9.63
C LEU A 146 5.06 -1.20 8.34
#